data_AF-A0ABD6AN75-F1
#
_entry.id   AF-A0ABD6AN75-F1
#
_cell.length_a   1.000
_cell.length_b   1.000
_cell.length_c   1.000
_cell.angle_alpha   90.00
_cell.angle_beta   90.00
_cell.angle_gamma   90.00
#
_symmetry.space_group_name_H-M   'P 1'
#
loop_
_entity.id
_entity.type
_entity.pdbx_description
1 polymer ?
#
loop_
_entity_poly.entity_id
_entity_poly.type
_entity_poly.pdbx_seq_one_letter_code
_entity_poly.pdbx_strand_id
1 'polypeptide(L)'
;MSGERDDGEPAGDGDAGDRPAGGAKGDDPADPLDAAGVDPVVPDAVADAADEEFPDDDEIRAFLREVAADVRGDSSESKQLSAVLYRVSDLYDPDEQTSPEEIYLNVRHIMRIKAEGGLRR
;
A
#
# COMPACT_ATOMS: atom_id res chain seq x y z
N MET A 1 -49.13 -42.79 38.50
CA MET A 1 -49.84 -42.51 37.24
C MET A 1 -49.01 -41.45 36.53
N SER A 2 -48.19 -41.83 35.55
CA SER A 2 -48.57 -42.02 34.13
C SER A 2 -48.68 -40.68 33.40
N GLY A 3 -47.89 -40.49 32.33
CA GLY A 3 -48.06 -39.39 31.40
C GLY A 3 -46.83 -39.07 30.56
N GLU A 4 -46.58 -39.91 29.54
CA GLU A 4 -45.64 -39.74 28.43
C GLU A 4 -46.15 -38.75 27.37
N ARG A 5 -45.22 -38.10 26.61
CA ARG A 5 -45.28 -37.51 25.24
C ARG A 5 -44.30 -36.31 25.16
N ASP A 6 -43.18 -36.32 24.43
CA ASP A 6 -42.88 -36.53 23.00
C ASP A 6 -43.23 -35.33 22.07
N ASP A 7 -42.14 -34.75 21.55
CA ASP A 7 -41.86 -33.99 20.31
C ASP A 7 -42.63 -32.73 19.87
N GLY A 8 -41.83 -31.72 19.49
CA GLY A 8 -42.24 -30.61 18.63
C GLY A 8 -41.31 -29.38 18.69
N GLU A 9 -40.23 -29.37 17.91
CA GLU A 9 -39.58 -28.11 17.47
C GLU A 9 -40.56 -27.26 16.66
N PRO A 10 -40.48 -25.93 16.77
CA PRO A 10 -40.32 -25.16 15.55
C PRO A 10 -39.14 -24.19 15.61
N ALA A 11 -38.49 -24.09 14.45
CA ALA A 11 -37.39 -23.21 14.12
C ALA A 11 -37.75 -21.71 14.12
N GLY A 12 -36.72 -20.89 14.38
CA GLY A 12 -36.57 -19.52 13.86
C GLY A 12 -37.07 -18.40 14.77
N ASP A 13 -36.16 -17.64 15.37
CA ASP A 13 -35.73 -16.38 14.77
C ASP A 13 -34.42 -15.89 15.43
N GLY A 14 -33.52 -15.33 14.62
CA GLY A 14 -32.15 -15.03 15.01
C GLY A 14 -32.02 -13.84 15.96
N ASP A 15 -31.45 -14.08 17.14
CA ASP A 15 -30.81 -13.04 17.96
C ASP A 15 -29.35 -13.45 18.17
N ALA A 16 -28.54 -13.15 17.15
CA ALA A 16 -27.09 -13.11 17.29
C ALA A 16 -26.69 -11.64 17.32
N GLY A 17 -26.73 -11.08 18.53
CA GLY A 17 -25.92 -9.92 18.85
C GLY A 17 -24.45 -10.29 18.66
N ASP A 18 -23.83 -9.76 17.63
CA ASP A 18 -22.40 -9.48 17.66
C ASP A 18 -22.13 -8.28 16.76
N ARG A 19 -21.64 -7.20 17.37
CA ARG A 19 -21.19 -6.02 16.66
C ARG A 19 -19.78 -6.34 16.18
N PRO A 20 -19.45 -6.32 14.88
CA PRO A 20 -18.07 -6.15 14.53
C PRO A 20 -17.71 -4.70 14.81
N ALA A 21 -16.78 -4.58 15.74
CA ALA A 21 -16.08 -3.38 16.10
C ALA A 21 -15.60 -2.63 14.86
N GLY A 22 -15.57 -1.31 14.98
CA GLY A 22 -14.81 -0.47 14.08
C GLY A 22 -13.37 -0.97 14.04
N GLY A 23 -13.03 -1.64 12.94
CA GLY A 23 -11.66 -1.72 12.47
C GLY A 23 -11.32 -0.31 12.04
N ALA A 24 -10.49 0.35 12.84
CA ALA A 24 -9.79 1.55 12.41
C ALA A 24 -9.18 1.24 11.04
N LYS A 25 -9.73 1.86 9.99
CA LYS A 25 -8.94 2.08 8.78
C LYS A 25 -7.73 2.83 9.30
N GLY A 26 -6.56 2.19 9.22
CA GLY A 26 -5.32 2.89 9.43
C GLY A 26 -5.41 4.19 8.64
N ASP A 27 -5.02 5.29 9.26
CA ASP A 27 -4.67 6.49 8.54
C ASP A 27 -3.49 6.10 7.64
N ASP A 28 -3.78 5.44 6.50
CA ASP A 28 -2.96 5.57 5.32
C ASP A 28 -2.76 7.07 5.15
N PRO A 29 -1.52 7.57 5.08
CA PRO A 29 -1.29 8.98 4.90
C PRO A 29 -2.01 9.38 3.62
N ALA A 30 -3.18 10.01 3.79
CA ALA A 30 -4.09 10.33 2.70
C ALA A 30 -3.26 10.97 1.60
N ASP A 31 -3.28 10.35 0.42
CA ASP A 31 -2.52 10.83 -0.71
C ASP A 31 -2.82 12.34 -0.84
N PRO A 32 -1.82 13.24 -0.81
CA PRO A 32 -2.06 14.66 -1.02
C PRO A 32 -2.85 14.96 -2.32
N LEU A 33 -2.94 14.00 -3.25
CA LEU A 33 -3.76 14.04 -4.46
C LEU A 33 -5.26 13.77 -4.20
N ASP A 34 -5.60 12.88 -3.27
CA ASP A 34 -6.98 12.66 -2.80
C ASP A 34 -7.56 13.94 -2.16
N ALA A 35 -6.73 14.65 -1.39
CA ALA A 35 -7.11 15.92 -0.76
C ALA A 35 -7.43 17.03 -1.77
N ALA A 36 -6.90 16.94 -3.00
CA ALA A 36 -7.13 17.90 -4.07
C ALA A 36 -8.35 17.54 -4.96
N GLY A 37 -8.97 16.36 -4.76
CA GLY A 37 -10.10 15.89 -5.57
C GLY A 37 -9.77 15.65 -7.04
N VAL A 38 -8.49 15.49 -7.36
CA VAL A 38 -8.01 15.16 -8.71
C VAL A 38 -7.46 13.75 -8.64
N ASP A 39 -8.21 12.79 -9.17
CA ASP A 39 -7.75 11.42 -9.32
C ASP A 39 -6.44 11.41 -10.13
N PRO A 40 -5.30 11.05 -9.51
CA PRO A 40 -4.07 11.01 -10.23
C PRO A 40 -4.14 9.90 -11.26
N VAL A 41 -4.22 10.27 -12.55
CA VAL A 41 -4.14 9.29 -13.65
C VAL A 41 -2.85 8.46 -13.49
N VAL A 42 -3.00 7.24 -12.98
CA VAL A 42 -1.99 6.18 -12.95
C VAL A 42 -2.06 5.50 -14.32
N PRO A 43 -0.94 5.34 -15.04
CA PRO A 43 -0.96 4.60 -16.30
C PRO A 43 -1.43 3.17 -16.06
N ASP A 44 -2.23 2.61 -16.98
CA ASP A 44 -2.75 1.23 -16.88
C ASP A 44 -1.65 0.21 -16.52
N ALA A 45 -0.45 0.36 -17.09
CA ALA A 45 0.70 -0.51 -16.79
C ALA A 45 1.20 -0.47 -15.33
N VAL A 46 0.98 0.63 -14.60
CA VAL A 46 1.32 0.73 -13.17
C VAL A 46 0.19 0.17 -12.32
N ALA A 47 -1.06 0.35 -12.75
CA ALA A 47 -2.22 -0.27 -12.10
C ALA A 47 -2.17 -1.79 -12.22
N ASP A 48 -1.86 -2.32 -13.42
CA ASP A 48 -1.67 -3.75 -13.65
C ASP A 48 -0.54 -4.32 -12.78
N ALA A 49 0.54 -3.57 -12.57
CA ALA A 49 1.65 -3.98 -11.70
C ALA A 49 1.31 -3.90 -10.20
N ALA A 50 0.32 -3.09 -9.80
CA ALA A 50 -0.17 -3.06 -8.43
C ALA A 50 -1.01 -4.31 -8.09
N ASP A 51 -1.63 -4.92 -9.10
CA ASP A 51 -2.32 -6.20 -8.99
C ASP A 51 -1.36 -7.41 -9.05
N GLU A 52 -0.08 -7.20 -9.38
CA GLU A 52 0.95 -8.25 -9.34
C GLU A 52 1.50 -8.45 -7.93
N GLU A 53 1.47 -9.70 -7.45
CA GLU A 53 2.07 -10.09 -6.17
C GLU A 53 3.58 -10.29 -6.37
N PHE A 54 4.38 -9.53 -5.61
CA PHE A 54 5.83 -9.66 -5.61
C PHE A 54 6.24 -10.82 -4.69
N PRO A 55 7.12 -11.73 -5.14
CA PRO A 55 7.60 -12.80 -4.28
C PRO A 55 8.49 -12.24 -3.17
N ASP A 56 8.45 -12.89 -1.99
CA ASP A 56 9.47 -12.73 -0.95
C ASP A 56 10.83 -13.20 -1.50
N ASP A 57 11.71 -12.24 -1.80
CA ASP A 57 12.99 -12.48 -2.48
C ASP A 57 14.10 -11.61 -1.89
N ASP A 58 14.76 -12.19 -0.89
CA ASP A 58 15.92 -11.61 -0.21
C ASP A 58 17.09 -11.29 -1.16
N GLU A 59 17.29 -12.08 -2.23
CA GLU A 59 18.39 -11.90 -3.17
C GLU A 59 18.15 -10.64 -4.02
N ILE A 60 16.94 -10.49 -4.57
CA ILE A 60 16.55 -9.30 -5.31
C ILE A 60 16.57 -8.06 -4.41
N ARG A 61 16.02 -8.18 -3.19
CA ARG A 61 16.04 -7.08 -2.20
C ARG A 61 17.46 -6.63 -1.89
N ALA A 62 18.37 -7.56 -1.60
CA ALA A 62 19.75 -7.25 -1.29
C ALA A 62 20.47 -6.61 -2.49
N PHE A 63 20.26 -7.14 -3.70
CA PHE A 63 20.85 -6.61 -4.92
C PHE A 63 20.40 -5.17 -5.20
N LEU A 64 19.11 -4.88 -5.09
CA LEU A 64 18.57 -3.53 -5.27
C LEU A 64 19.16 -2.55 -4.23
N ARG A 65 19.36 -3.00 -2.99
CA ARG A 65 19.97 -2.20 -1.92
C ARG A 65 21.47 -1.96 -2.17
N GLU A 66 22.19 -2.92 -2.73
CA GLU A 66 23.59 -2.73 -3.17
C GLU A 66 23.67 -1.66 -4.26
N VAL A 67 22.84 -1.77 -5.30
CA VAL A 67 22.80 -0.77 -6.38
C VAL A 67 22.38 0.59 -5.83
N ALA A 68 21.40 0.64 -4.93
CA ALA A 68 20.96 1.88 -4.27
C ALA A 68 22.10 2.56 -3.50
N ALA A 69 22.99 1.78 -2.86
CA ALA A 69 24.17 2.29 -2.18
C ALA A 69 25.23 2.80 -3.17
N ASP A 70 25.48 2.07 -4.26
CA ASP A 70 26.50 2.42 -5.27
C ASP A 70 26.17 3.73 -6.01
N VAL A 71 24.91 3.92 -6.41
CA VAL A 71 24.49 5.13 -7.13
C VAL A 71 24.36 6.37 -6.24
N ARG A 72 24.48 6.22 -4.91
CA ARG A 72 24.26 7.32 -3.95
C ARG A 72 25.46 8.26 -3.90
N GLY A 73 25.33 9.38 -4.60
CA GLY A 73 26.28 10.49 -4.57
C GLY A 73 25.83 11.70 -3.73
N ASP A 74 26.48 12.84 -3.95
CA ASP A 74 26.21 14.07 -3.19
C ASP A 74 25.06 14.92 -3.76
N SER A 75 24.70 14.71 -5.03
CA SER A 75 23.63 15.46 -5.69
C SER A 75 22.25 15.09 -5.15
N SER A 76 21.31 16.02 -5.22
CA SER A 76 19.90 15.74 -4.92
C SER A 76 19.35 14.60 -5.76
N GLU A 77 19.72 14.53 -7.04
CA GLU A 77 19.29 13.55 -8.01
C GLU A 77 19.78 12.15 -7.63
N SER A 78 21.05 12.00 -7.27
CA SER A 78 21.62 10.70 -6.89
C SER A 78 21.03 10.18 -5.56
N LYS A 79 20.79 11.07 -4.59
CA LYS A 79 20.09 10.74 -3.35
C LYS A 79 18.64 10.32 -3.61
N GLN A 80 17.95 11.01 -4.51
CA GLN A 80 16.58 10.66 -4.91
C GLN A 80 16.54 9.30 -5.60
N LEU A 81 17.44 9.05 -6.56
CA LEU A 81 17.51 7.75 -7.25
C LEU A 81 17.77 6.60 -6.27
N SER A 82 18.72 6.78 -5.36
CA SER A 82 19.00 5.83 -4.28
C SER A 82 17.75 5.55 -3.43
N ALA A 83 17.02 6.59 -3.01
CA ALA A 83 15.80 6.44 -2.22
C ALA A 83 14.69 5.68 -2.96
N VAL A 84 14.52 5.91 -4.27
CA VAL A 84 13.56 5.15 -5.09
C VAL A 84 13.94 3.67 -5.13
N LEU A 85 15.22 3.36 -5.33
CA LEU A 85 15.69 1.97 -5.37
C LEU A 85 15.48 1.23 -4.04
N TYR A 86 15.67 1.92 -2.90
CA TYR A 86 15.30 1.35 -1.61
C TYR A 86 13.80 1.04 -1.54
N ARG A 87 12.92 1.97 -1.94
CA ARG A 87 11.47 1.74 -1.91
C ARG A 87 11.00 0.65 -2.86
N VAL A 88 11.68 0.47 -3.99
CA VAL A 88 11.46 -0.66 -4.90
C VAL A 88 11.96 -1.97 -4.28
N SER A 89 13.05 -1.95 -3.52
CA SER A 89 13.55 -3.15 -2.82
C SER A 89 12.55 -3.68 -1.80
N ASP A 90 11.79 -2.78 -1.19
CA ASP A 90 10.78 -3.12 -0.18
C ASP A 90 9.59 -3.89 -0.79
N LEU A 91 9.41 -3.87 -2.13
CA LEU A 91 8.37 -4.68 -2.79
C LEU A 91 8.62 -6.19 -2.64
N TYR A 92 9.87 -6.60 -2.40
CA TYR A 92 10.27 -7.99 -2.27
C TYR A 92 10.35 -8.45 -0.80
N ASP A 93 9.80 -7.65 0.12
CA ASP A 93 9.73 -7.93 1.54
C ASP A 93 8.27 -7.86 2.01
N PRO A 94 7.61 -8.99 2.34
CA PRO A 94 6.20 -8.99 2.71
C PRO A 94 5.94 -8.29 4.06
N ASP A 95 6.97 -8.02 4.88
CA ASP A 95 6.85 -7.26 6.11
C ASP A 95 6.88 -5.73 5.87
N GLU A 96 7.28 -5.29 4.68
CA GLU A 96 7.32 -3.88 4.29
C GLU A 96 6.01 -3.46 3.60
N GLN A 97 5.41 -2.36 4.06
CA GLN A 97 4.19 -1.82 3.47
C GLN A 97 4.55 -0.85 2.33
N THR A 98 4.63 -1.37 1.10
CA THR A 98 4.89 -0.57 -0.11
C THR A 98 4.13 -1.11 -1.33
N SER A 99 3.92 -0.28 -2.35
CA SER A 99 3.30 -0.71 -3.61
C SER A 99 3.90 0.02 -4.82
N PRO A 100 3.82 -0.55 -6.04
CA PRO A 100 4.28 0.12 -7.25
C PRO A 100 3.57 1.45 -7.52
N GLU A 101 2.27 1.51 -7.25
CA GLU A 101 1.47 2.73 -7.36
C GLU A 101 1.97 3.81 -6.42
N GLU A 102 2.22 3.47 -5.16
CA GLU A 102 2.68 4.42 -4.16
C GLU A 102 4.07 4.98 -4.53
N ILE A 103 4.97 4.12 -5.01
CA ILE A 103 6.28 4.53 -5.55
C ILE A 103 6.10 5.50 -6.72
N TYR A 104 5.21 5.18 -7.66
CA TYR A 104 4.94 6.02 -8.83
C TYR A 104 4.42 7.41 -8.45
N LEU A 105 3.43 7.47 -7.54
CA LEU A 105 2.82 8.72 -7.09
C LEU A 105 3.84 9.60 -6.36
N ASN A 106 4.67 9.02 -5.50
CA ASN A 106 5.79 9.71 -4.84
C ASN A 106 6.75 10.35 -5.86
N VAL A 107 7.22 9.58 -6.85
CA VAL A 107 8.17 10.08 -7.86
C VAL A 107 7.53 11.16 -8.72
N ARG A 108 6.29 10.95 -9.18
CA ARG A 108 5.53 11.90 -9.99
C ARG A 108 5.35 13.23 -9.25
N HIS A 109 5.01 13.17 -7.97
CA HIS A 109 4.85 14.36 -7.13
C HIS A 109 6.14 15.17 -7.05
N ILE A 110 7.28 14.52 -6.83
CA ILE A 110 8.57 15.23 -6.75
C ILE A 110 8.93 15.89 -8.09
N MET A 111 8.68 15.21 -9.21
CA MET A 111 8.94 15.78 -10.54
C MET A 111 8.06 17.00 -10.83
N ARG A 112 6.78 16.97 -10.39
CA ARG A 112 5.88 18.13 -10.51
C ARG A 112 6.40 19.33 -9.72
N ILE A 113 6.76 19.13 -8.45
CA ILE A 113 7.34 20.19 -7.61
C ILE A 113 8.62 20.75 -8.23
N LYS A 114 9.50 19.89 -8.75
CA LYS A 114 10.72 20.33 -9.44
C LYS A 114 10.42 21.16 -10.68
N ALA A 115 9.41 20.76 -11.48
CA ALA A 115 8.97 21.50 -12.67
C ALA A 115 8.37 22.89 -12.32
N GLU A 116 7.73 23.01 -11.17
CA GLU A 116 7.11 24.27 -10.69
C GLU A 116 8.10 25.24 -10.02
N GLY A 117 9.40 24.89 -9.92
CA GLY A 117 10.44 25.75 -9.33
C GLY A 117 10.82 25.41 -7.89
N GLY A 118 10.33 24.29 -7.34
CA GLY A 118 10.64 23.82 -5.99
C GLY A 118 9.75 24.40 -4.89
N LEU A 119 9.86 23.86 -3.66
CA LEU A 119 9.03 24.21 -2.48
C LEU A 119 9.19 25.66 -1.97
N ARG A 120 9.96 26.52 -2.64
CA ARG A 120 10.22 27.89 -2.21
C ARG A 120 9.60 28.88 -3.19
N ARG A 121 8.40 29.34 -2.83
CA ARG A 121 8.01 30.73 -3.06
C ARG A 121 8.32 31.52 -1.79
#